data_AF-A0A5A8A5K8-F1
#
_entry.id   AF-A0A5A8A5K8-F1
#
_cell.length_a   1.000
_cell.length_b   1.000
_cell.length_c   1.000
_cell.angle_alpha   90.00
_cell.angle_beta   90.00
_cell.angle_gamma   90.00
#
_symmetry.space_group_name_H-M   'P 1'
#
loop_
_entity.id
_entity.type
_entity.pdbx_description
1 polymer ?
#
loop_
_entity_poly.entity_id
_entity_poly.type
_entity_poly.pdbx_seq_one_letter_code
_entity_poly.pdbx_strand_id
1 'polypeptide(L)'
;MSNLNVSKKPAGPETADRSEGAAAGLQSALRHRELGDHAGETRAIAAAVQVFEDGLMRLAAGATGARPSQLAADEATGLLAGIAGQTSLMALRAAIEAARDGGEGRSFAAAAAEVRDLAGQMARATETIVAQVGLIQAAAERAQGASVRENRRAEQISAA
;
A
#
# COMPACT_ATOMS: atom_id res chain seq x y z
N MET A 1 70.49 -19.77 21.50
CA MET A 1 69.54 -20.80 21.98
C MET A 1 68.50 -20.07 22.81
N SER A 2 67.30 -19.84 22.25
CA SER A 2 66.09 -20.62 22.58
C SER A 2 65.55 -20.19 23.96
N ASN A 3 64.35 -19.62 24.13
CA ASN A 3 63.09 -19.98 23.50
C ASN A 3 62.07 -18.83 23.53
N LEU A 4 61.29 -18.83 22.45
CA LEU A 4 59.95 -18.31 22.29
C LEU A 4 59.04 -18.88 23.41
N ASN A 5 58.24 -18.05 24.08
CA ASN A 5 57.01 -18.55 24.70
C ASN A 5 55.90 -17.49 24.64
N VAL A 6 55.28 -17.41 23.47
CA VAL A 6 53.99 -16.72 23.28
C VAL A 6 52.92 -17.60 23.91
N SER A 7 52.50 -17.25 25.13
CA SER A 7 51.39 -17.91 25.80
C SER A 7 50.06 -17.50 25.13
N LYS A 8 49.69 -18.22 24.07
CA LYS A 8 48.41 -18.09 23.39
C LYS A 8 47.34 -18.76 24.25
N LYS A 9 46.69 -17.97 25.12
CA LYS A 9 45.48 -18.40 25.86
C LYS A 9 44.40 -18.82 24.85
N PRO A 10 43.75 -19.99 24.98
CA PRO A 10 42.75 -20.42 24.01
C PRO A 10 41.50 -19.53 24.14
N ALA A 11 41.05 -18.96 23.02
CA ALA A 11 39.73 -18.35 22.92
C ALA A 11 38.70 -19.48 23.00
N GLY A 12 37.99 -19.57 24.13
CA GLY A 12 36.96 -20.57 24.36
C GLY A 12 35.64 -20.26 23.63
N PRO A 13 34.67 -21.21 23.65
CA PRO A 13 33.39 -21.13 22.92
C PRO A 13 32.50 -19.93 23.30
N GLU A 14 32.80 -19.24 24.40
CA GLU A 14 32.05 -18.10 24.94
C GLU A 14 32.13 -16.83 24.05
N THR A 15 33.16 -16.70 23.21
CA THR A 15 33.28 -15.59 22.25
C THR A 15 32.49 -15.83 20.97
N ALA A 16 32.24 -17.09 20.61
CA ALA A 16 31.42 -17.44 19.46
C ALA A 16 29.93 -17.18 19.76
N ASP A 17 29.45 -17.62 20.93
CA ASP A 17 28.07 -17.45 21.38
C ASP A 17 27.66 -15.97 21.53
N ARG A 18 28.56 -15.12 22.07
CA ARG A 18 28.33 -13.66 22.12
C ARG A 18 28.30 -12.99 20.75
N SER A 19 29.09 -13.48 19.79
CA SER A 19 29.09 -12.95 18.42
C SER A 19 27.84 -13.37 17.64
N GLU A 20 27.32 -14.57 17.93
CA GLU A 20 26.12 -15.13 17.32
C GLU A 20 24.86 -14.45 17.86
N GLY A 21 24.77 -14.21 19.18
CA GLY A 21 23.72 -13.39 19.78
C GLY A 21 23.71 -11.93 19.30
N ALA A 22 24.90 -11.33 19.12
CA ALA A 22 25.00 -9.98 18.55
C ALA A 22 24.57 -9.93 17.07
N ALA A 23 24.91 -10.96 16.28
CA ALA A 23 24.48 -11.07 14.90
C ALA A 23 22.95 -11.28 14.79
N ALA A 24 22.37 -12.12 15.63
CA ALA A 24 20.92 -12.35 15.70
C ALA A 24 20.16 -11.08 16.08
N GLY A 25 20.63 -10.32 17.08
CA GLY A 25 20.04 -9.04 17.49
C GLY A 25 20.09 -7.98 16.37
N LEU A 26 21.21 -7.89 15.65
CA LEU A 26 21.34 -7.00 14.50
C LEU A 26 20.38 -7.40 13.37
N GLN A 27 20.24 -8.69 13.11
CA GLN A 27 19.39 -9.22 12.04
C GLN A 27 17.90 -9.00 12.33
N SER A 28 17.47 -9.10 13.60
CA SER A 28 16.10 -8.75 14.00
C SER A 28 15.86 -7.23 13.89
N ALA A 29 16.82 -6.40 14.31
CA ALA A 29 16.74 -4.94 14.16
C ALA A 29 16.62 -4.48 12.69
N LEU A 30 17.32 -5.14 11.76
CA LEU A 30 17.21 -4.85 10.33
C LEU A 30 15.81 -5.18 9.78
N ARG A 31 15.26 -6.36 10.11
CA ARG A 31 13.89 -6.73 9.71
C ARG A 31 12.84 -5.78 10.29
N HIS A 32 13.01 -5.36 11.54
CA HIS A 32 12.12 -4.38 12.19
C HIS A 32 12.16 -3.00 11.52
N ARG A 33 13.35 -2.54 11.09
CA ARG A 33 13.49 -1.29 10.35
C ARG A 33 12.77 -1.35 8.99
N GLU A 34 12.94 -2.46 8.29
CA GLU A 34 12.29 -2.71 7.00
C GLU A 34 10.75 -2.64 7.10
N LEU A 35 10.19 -3.14 8.21
CA LEU A 35 8.76 -2.98 8.52
C LEU A 35 8.33 -1.53 8.75
N GLY A 36 9.17 -0.74 9.43
CA GLY A 36 8.94 0.69 9.61
C GLY A 36 8.90 1.43 8.27
N ASP A 37 9.79 1.08 7.35
CA ASP A 37 9.83 1.65 6.01
C ASP A 37 8.57 1.28 5.21
N HIS A 38 8.13 0.00 5.26
CA HIS A 38 6.89 -0.46 4.61
C HIS A 38 5.63 0.19 5.21
N ALA A 39 5.60 0.44 6.52
CA ALA A 39 4.53 1.18 7.16
C ALA A 39 4.46 2.63 6.66
N GLY A 40 5.62 3.26 6.45
CA GLY A 40 5.73 4.59 5.83
C GLY A 40 5.19 4.61 4.41
N GLU A 41 5.58 3.63 3.60
CA GLU A 41 5.12 3.49 2.21
C GLU A 41 3.60 3.27 2.13
N THR A 42 3.06 2.41 3.00
CA THR A 42 1.61 2.18 3.11
C THR A 42 0.84 3.45 3.46
N ARG A 43 1.36 4.28 4.39
CA ARG A 43 0.74 5.57 4.73
C ARG A 43 0.77 6.55 3.56
N ALA A 44 1.88 6.61 2.82
CA ALA A 44 1.99 7.46 1.63
C ALA A 44 0.98 7.06 0.56
N ILE A 45 0.80 5.76 0.35
CA ILE A 45 -0.17 5.23 -0.61
C ILE A 45 -1.61 5.50 -0.14
N ALA A 46 -1.92 5.30 1.14
CA ALA A 46 -3.23 5.65 1.70
C ALA A 46 -3.57 7.14 1.51
N ALA A 47 -2.59 8.03 1.70
CA ALA A 47 -2.77 9.45 1.43
C ALA A 47 -3.03 9.74 -0.06
N ALA A 48 -2.33 9.06 -0.97
CA ALA A 48 -2.56 9.20 -2.41
C ALA A 48 -3.98 8.73 -2.82
N VAL A 49 -4.49 7.66 -2.20
CA VAL A 49 -5.88 7.19 -2.39
C VAL A 49 -6.89 8.26 -1.97
N GLN A 50 -6.70 8.90 -0.81
CA GLN A 50 -7.59 9.99 -0.36
C GLN A 50 -7.57 11.19 -1.32
N VAL A 51 -6.38 11.59 -1.78
CA VAL A 51 -6.26 12.68 -2.77
C VAL A 51 -6.96 12.31 -4.09
N PHE A 52 -6.91 11.04 -4.48
CA PHE A 52 -7.61 10.56 -5.67
C PHE A 52 -9.14 10.56 -5.50
N GLU A 53 -9.66 10.11 -4.35
CA GLU A 53 -11.09 10.19 -4.01
C GLU A 53 -11.60 11.63 -4.07
N ASP A 54 -10.87 12.57 -3.46
CA ASP A 54 -11.19 13.99 -3.50
C ASP A 54 -11.17 14.54 -4.94
N GLY A 55 -10.19 14.10 -5.75
CA GLY A 55 -10.08 14.46 -7.16
C GLY A 55 -11.26 13.95 -8.00
N LEU A 56 -11.68 12.71 -7.77
CA LEU A 56 -12.86 12.12 -8.43
C LEU A 56 -14.15 12.82 -8.04
N MET A 57 -14.34 13.12 -6.75
CA MET A 57 -15.52 13.88 -6.29
C MET A 57 -15.58 15.26 -6.92
N ARG A 58 -14.43 15.93 -7.08
CA ARG A 58 -14.32 17.22 -7.78
C ARG A 58 -14.61 17.10 -9.27
N LEU A 59 -14.13 16.05 -9.93
CA LEU A 59 -14.43 15.77 -11.34
C LEU A 59 -15.93 15.48 -11.56
N ALA A 60 -16.54 14.71 -10.67
CA ALA A 60 -17.97 14.44 -10.67
C ALA A 60 -18.79 15.71 -10.48
N ALA A 61 -18.38 16.58 -9.54
CA ALA A 61 -19.03 17.88 -9.31
C ALA A 61 -18.83 18.85 -10.48
N GLY A 62 -17.71 18.74 -11.22
CA GLY A 62 -17.36 19.57 -12.37
C GLY A 62 -17.74 18.97 -13.74
N ALA A 63 -18.64 17.98 -13.79
CA ALA A 63 -18.97 17.16 -14.96
C ALA A 63 -19.67 17.91 -16.12
N THR A 64 -19.02 18.94 -16.66
CA THR A 64 -19.33 19.54 -17.97
C THR A 64 -18.23 19.32 -19.02
N GLY A 65 -17.15 18.55 -18.78
CA GLY A 65 -16.17 18.34 -19.87
C GLY A 65 -15.06 17.29 -19.77
N ALA A 66 -14.66 16.77 -18.60
CA ALA A 66 -13.52 15.85 -18.52
C ALA A 66 -13.98 14.39 -18.33
N ARG A 67 -13.66 13.52 -19.30
CA ARG A 67 -13.80 12.06 -19.15
C ARG A 67 -12.50 11.49 -18.57
N PRO A 68 -12.46 10.97 -17.33
CA PRO A 68 -11.34 10.12 -16.92
C PRO A 68 -11.28 8.90 -17.87
N SER A 69 -10.09 8.53 -18.35
CA SER A 69 -9.93 7.37 -19.23
C SER A 69 -10.23 6.08 -18.46
N GLN A 70 -11.17 5.27 -18.97
CA GLN A 70 -11.62 4.02 -18.35
C GLN A 70 -10.45 3.09 -18.00
N LEU A 71 -9.54 2.88 -18.95
CA LEU A 71 -8.35 2.04 -18.74
C LEU A 71 -7.50 2.52 -17.55
N ALA A 72 -7.28 3.83 -17.41
CA ALA A 72 -6.38 4.34 -16.37
C ALA A 72 -6.99 4.23 -14.97
N ALA A 73 -8.31 4.38 -14.84
CA ALA A 73 -8.99 4.21 -13.57
C ALA A 73 -9.03 2.74 -13.12
N ASP A 74 -9.30 1.83 -14.06
CA ASP A 74 -9.31 0.39 -13.78
C ASP A 74 -7.91 -0.14 -13.48
N GLU A 75 -6.89 0.34 -14.20
CA GLU A 75 -5.49 -0.02 -13.95
C GLU A 75 -5.00 0.52 -12.59
N ALA A 76 -5.31 1.77 -12.26
CA ALA A 76 -4.94 2.36 -10.97
C ALA A 76 -5.61 1.62 -9.79
N THR A 77 -6.90 1.31 -9.90
CA THR A 77 -7.63 0.58 -8.85
C THR A 77 -7.14 -0.86 -8.70
N GLY A 78 -6.83 -1.55 -9.81
CA GLY A 78 -6.20 -2.88 -9.77
C GLY A 78 -4.84 -2.87 -9.07
N LEU A 79 -4.00 -1.88 -9.37
CA LEU A 79 -2.70 -1.71 -8.70
C LEU A 79 -2.86 -1.46 -7.20
N LEU A 80 -3.77 -0.58 -6.80
CA LEU A 80 -4.05 -0.28 -5.39
C LEU A 80 -4.54 -1.53 -4.63
N ALA A 81 -5.45 -2.31 -5.21
CA ALA A 81 -5.92 -3.56 -4.60
C ALA A 81 -4.78 -4.58 -4.43
N GLY A 82 -3.89 -4.68 -5.43
CA GLY A 82 -2.71 -5.55 -5.37
C GLY A 82 -1.74 -5.14 -4.25
N ILE A 83 -1.43 -3.85 -4.15
CA ILE A 83 -0.57 -3.29 -3.09
C ILE A 83 -1.17 -3.57 -1.71
N ALA A 84 -2.47 -3.30 -1.51
CA ALA A 84 -3.14 -3.55 -0.23
C ALA A 84 -3.04 -5.03 0.19
N GLY A 85 -3.21 -5.96 -0.76
CA GLY A 85 -3.06 -7.40 -0.52
C GLY A 85 -1.63 -7.79 -0.12
N GLN A 86 -0.62 -7.28 -0.83
CA GLN A 86 0.79 -7.55 -0.52
C GLN A 86 1.20 -6.98 0.83
N THR A 87 0.81 -5.74 1.13
CA THR A 87 1.05 -5.10 2.42
C THR A 87 0.41 -5.88 3.57
N SER A 88 -0.83 -6.36 3.40
CA SER A 88 -1.51 -7.18 4.40
C SER A 88 -0.76 -8.49 4.68
N LEU A 89 -0.24 -9.14 3.64
CA LEU A 89 0.53 -10.37 3.76
C LEU A 89 1.88 -10.13 4.44
N MET A 90 2.58 -9.03 4.13
CA MET A 90 3.84 -8.67 4.78
C MET A 90 3.63 -8.36 6.26
N ALA A 91 2.59 -7.59 6.60
CA ALA A 91 2.22 -7.31 7.98
C ALA A 91 1.90 -8.59 8.77
N LEU A 92 1.20 -9.54 8.16
CA LEU A 92 0.92 -10.84 8.80
C LEU A 92 2.20 -11.63 9.06
N ARG A 93 3.11 -11.72 8.09
CA ARG A 93 4.41 -12.42 8.25
C ARG A 93 5.21 -11.80 9.40
N ALA A 94 5.21 -10.48 9.51
CA ALA A 94 5.86 -9.76 10.60
C ALA A 94 5.20 -9.99 11.96
N ALA A 95 3.87 -10.02 12.03
CA ALA A 95 3.14 -10.31 13.26
C ALA A 95 3.44 -11.72 13.78
N ILE A 96 3.53 -12.71 12.89
CA ILE A 96 3.90 -14.10 13.23
C ILE A 96 5.32 -14.14 13.80
N GLU A 97 6.27 -13.43 13.18
CA GLU A 97 7.67 -13.43 13.63
C GLU A 97 7.86 -12.65 14.94
N ALA A 98 7.17 -11.51 15.10
CA ALA A 98 7.16 -10.75 16.35
C ALA A 98 6.59 -11.56 17.52
N ALA A 99 5.61 -12.43 17.26
CA ALA A 99 5.10 -13.38 18.26
C ALA A 99 6.11 -14.50 18.58
N ARG A 100 7.02 -14.82 17.66
CA ARG A 100 8.07 -15.84 17.79
C ARG A 100 9.26 -15.36 18.63
N ASP A 101 9.65 -14.09 18.50
CA ASP A 101 10.75 -13.46 19.26
C ASP A 101 10.38 -13.18 20.75
N GLY A 102 9.14 -13.44 21.16
CA GLY A 102 8.73 -13.33 22.56
C GLY A 102 8.59 -11.87 23.05
N GLY A 103 9.13 -11.57 24.24
CA GLY A 103 8.84 -10.34 24.99
C GLY A 103 9.26 -9.03 24.30
N GLU A 104 10.30 -9.04 23.48
CA GLU A 104 10.80 -7.86 22.76
C GLU A 104 9.97 -7.51 21.51
N GLY A 105 9.15 -8.45 21.00
CA GLY A 105 8.33 -8.28 19.81
C GLY A 105 7.00 -7.56 20.02
N ARG A 106 6.65 -7.15 21.25
CA ARG A 106 5.31 -6.58 21.56
C ARG A 106 5.02 -5.26 20.86
N SER A 107 5.96 -4.33 20.83
CA SER A 107 5.80 -3.05 20.10
C SER A 107 5.70 -3.29 18.59
N PHE A 108 6.39 -4.30 18.07
CA PHE A 108 6.39 -4.66 16.66
C PHE A 108 5.12 -5.41 16.25
N ALA A 109 4.57 -6.25 17.10
CA ALA A 109 3.27 -6.88 16.88
C ALA A 109 2.14 -5.83 16.79
N ALA A 110 2.20 -4.77 17.61
CA ALA A 110 1.26 -3.66 17.52
C ALA A 110 1.41 -2.88 16.21
N ALA A 111 2.64 -2.58 15.78
CA ALA A 111 2.90 -1.93 14.50
C ALA A 111 2.44 -2.78 13.30
N ALA A 112 2.66 -4.09 13.34
CA ALA A 112 2.19 -5.02 12.30
C ALA A 112 0.65 -5.07 12.23
N ALA A 113 -0.04 -5.01 13.37
CA ALA A 113 -1.50 -4.92 13.41
C ALA A 113 -2.00 -3.60 12.79
N GLU A 114 -1.36 -2.47 13.10
CA GLU A 114 -1.71 -1.16 12.51
C GLU A 114 -1.53 -1.15 11.00
N VAL A 115 -0.44 -1.73 10.47
CA VAL A 115 -0.19 -1.85 9.02
C VAL A 115 -1.27 -2.72 8.37
N ARG A 116 -1.67 -3.83 9.00
CA ARG A 116 -2.74 -4.69 8.49
C ARG A 116 -4.08 -3.96 8.43
N ASP A 117 -4.41 -3.19 9.47
CA ASP A 117 -5.64 -2.41 9.50
C ASP A 117 -5.64 -1.30 8.44
N LEU A 118 -4.49 -0.64 8.24
CA LEU A 118 -4.33 0.38 7.20
C LEU A 118 -4.45 -0.23 5.79
N ALA A 119 -3.85 -1.39 5.56
CA ALA A 119 -4.03 -2.14 4.31
C ALA A 119 -5.50 -2.52 4.06
N GLY A 120 -6.22 -2.90 5.12
CA GLY A 120 -7.66 -3.16 5.03
C GLY A 120 -8.49 -1.90 4.71
N GLN A 121 -8.14 -0.75 5.29
CA GLN A 121 -8.76 0.53 4.95
C GLN A 121 -8.50 0.93 3.50
N MET A 122 -7.26 0.74 3.03
CA MET A 122 -6.86 1.00 1.65
C MET A 122 -7.65 0.14 0.65
N ALA A 123 -7.86 -1.14 0.94
CA ALA A 123 -8.67 -2.03 0.09
C ALA A 123 -10.12 -1.51 -0.03
N ARG A 124 -10.75 -1.13 1.08
CA ARG A 124 -12.13 -0.61 1.08
C ARG A 124 -12.25 0.74 0.37
N ALA A 125 -11.27 1.63 0.53
CA ALA A 125 -11.22 2.89 -0.20
C ALA A 125 -11.11 2.64 -1.71
N THR A 126 -10.26 1.68 -2.11
CA THR A 126 -10.14 1.26 -3.52
C THR A 126 -11.46 0.74 -4.08
N GLU A 127 -12.20 -0.09 -3.33
CA GLU A 127 -13.54 -0.55 -3.74
C GLU A 127 -14.54 0.61 -3.91
N THR A 128 -14.48 1.59 -3.01
CA THR A 128 -15.33 2.79 -3.05
C THR A 128 -15.03 3.64 -4.29
N ILE A 129 -13.75 3.82 -4.60
CA ILE A 129 -13.29 4.49 -5.82
C ILE A 129 -13.87 3.81 -7.07
N VAL A 130 -13.76 2.48 -7.17
CA VAL A 130 -14.28 1.71 -8.32
C VAL A 130 -15.78 1.98 -8.50
N ALA A 131 -16.54 1.93 -7.41
CA ALA A 131 -17.98 2.20 -7.44
C ALA A 131 -18.28 3.64 -7.89
N GLN A 132 -17.57 4.64 -7.37
CA GLN A 132 -17.78 6.04 -7.75
C GLN A 132 -17.40 6.32 -9.20
N VAL A 133 -16.29 5.76 -9.68
CA VAL A 133 -15.88 5.84 -11.08
C VAL A 133 -16.98 5.29 -11.99
N GLY A 134 -17.59 4.14 -11.65
CA GLY A 134 -18.73 3.59 -12.38
C GLY A 134 -19.95 4.53 -12.42
N LEU A 135 -20.26 5.22 -11.32
CA LEU A 135 -21.37 6.19 -11.29
C LEU A 135 -21.10 7.42 -12.17
N ILE A 136 -19.87 7.96 -12.12
CA ILE A 136 -19.43 9.09 -12.95
C ILE A 136 -19.53 8.72 -14.43
N GLN A 137 -19.08 7.52 -14.80
CA GLN A 137 -19.18 7.01 -16.17
C GLN A 137 -20.63 6.92 -16.64
N ALA A 138 -21.51 6.31 -15.85
CA ALA A 138 -22.93 6.21 -16.20
C ALA A 138 -23.61 7.58 -16.36
N ALA A 139 -23.22 8.56 -15.54
CA ALA A 139 -23.70 9.94 -15.68
C ALA A 139 -23.21 10.58 -17.00
N ALA A 140 -21.91 10.41 -17.32
CA ALA A 140 -21.33 10.93 -18.56
C ALA A 140 -21.98 10.32 -19.81
N GLU A 141 -22.24 9.02 -19.84
CA GLU A 141 -22.92 8.34 -20.96
C GLU A 141 -24.35 8.88 -21.18
N ARG A 142 -25.11 9.08 -20.09
CA ARG A 142 -26.46 9.66 -20.18
C ARG A 142 -26.44 11.07 -20.74
N ALA A 143 -25.50 11.90 -20.30
CA ALA A 143 -25.33 13.26 -20.77
C ALA A 143 -25.04 13.28 -22.28
N GLN A 144 -24.11 12.45 -22.77
CA GLN A 144 -23.82 12.35 -24.19
C GLN A 144 -25.02 11.83 -25.01
N GLY A 145 -25.71 10.81 -24.51
CA GLY A 145 -26.94 10.32 -25.15
C GLY A 145 -27.99 11.42 -25.29
N ALA A 146 -28.12 12.29 -24.28
CA ALA A 146 -29.01 13.45 -24.34
C ALA A 146 -28.55 14.47 -25.39
N SER A 147 -27.26 14.86 -25.38
CA SER A 147 -26.72 15.81 -26.36
C SER A 147 -26.82 15.31 -27.80
N VAL A 148 -26.58 14.02 -28.06
CA VAL A 148 -26.73 13.44 -29.41
C VAL A 148 -28.19 13.46 -29.88
N ARG A 149 -29.14 13.17 -28.98
CA ARG A 149 -30.58 13.25 -29.30
C ARG A 149 -31.00 14.68 -29.58
N GLU A 150 -30.49 15.64 -28.81
CA GLU A 150 -30.77 17.05 -28.99
C GLU A 150 -30.20 17.58 -30.30
N ASN A 151 -28.96 17.20 -30.64
CA ASN A 151 -28.33 17.57 -31.90
C ASN A 151 -29.08 16.99 -33.11
N ARG A 152 -29.48 15.70 -33.06
CA ARG A 152 -30.33 15.12 -34.11
C ARG A 152 -31.67 15.82 -34.27
N ARG A 153 -32.30 16.24 -33.16
CA ARG A 153 -33.55 17.00 -33.22
C ARG A 153 -33.33 18.35 -33.90
N ALA A 154 -32.26 19.05 -33.59
CA ALA A 154 -31.91 20.31 -34.25
C ALA A 154 -31.69 20.12 -35.76
N GLU A 155 -30.99 19.06 -36.17
CA GLU A 155 -30.80 18.72 -37.59
C GLU A 155 -32.12 18.39 -38.30
N GLN A 156 -33.03 17.65 -37.65
CA GLN A 156 -34.34 17.31 -38.22
C GLN A 156 -35.24 18.53 -38.42
N ILE A 157 -35.22 19.49 -37.48
CA ILE A 157 -35.98 20.74 -37.61
C ILE A 157 -35.40 21.60 -38.73
N SER A 158 -34.07 21.64 -38.87
CA SER A 158 -33.43 22.42 -39.93
C SER A 158 -33.67 21.84 -41.34
N ALA A 159 -34.05 20.57 -41.45
CA ALA A 159 -34.27 19.87 -42.71
C ALA A 159 -35.76 19.82 -43.16
N ALA A 160 -36.68 20.32 -42.34
CA ALA A 160 -38.12 20.38 -42.58
C ALA A 160 -38.55 21.78 -43.03
#